data_AF-A0A838E4L4-F1
#
_entry.id   AF-A0A838E4L4-F1
#
_cell.length_a   1.000
_cell.length_b   1.000
_cell.length_c   1.000
_cell.angle_alpha   90.00
_cell.angle_beta   90.00
_cell.angle_gamma   90.00
#
_symmetry.space_group_name_H-M   'P 1'
#
loop_
_entity.id
_entity.type
_entity.pdbx_description
1 polymer ?
#
loop_
_entity_poly.entity_id
_entity_poly.type
_entity_poly.pdbx_seq_one_letter_code
_entity_poly.pdbx_strand_id
1 'polypeptide(L)'
;MKILLVSGDARVRAQVTTALIGRDDLLVTEVATPQRALQQVDDEGPWDIVIGDNDTAPTGGFFLAREIKARGQMGLDMPPVVLLLARDQDKWLSNWSQADAYVVKPVDPFDLAEVVTSLVEGRGVPALPRVGGDPTPSLLDLPSGARETAALGDAAGGSVAGAGP
;
A
#
# COMPACT_ATOMS: atom_id res chain seq x y z
N MET A 1 3.58 -12.76 12.76
CA MET A 1 3.47 -11.78 11.68
C MET A 1 4.85 -11.20 11.34
N LYS A 2 5.40 -11.51 10.17
CA LYS A 2 6.65 -10.97 9.62
C LYS A 2 6.37 -9.68 8.87
N ILE A 3 6.93 -8.58 9.37
CA ILE A 3 6.81 -7.24 8.81
C ILE A 3 8.15 -6.84 8.21
N LEU A 4 8.15 -6.41 6.96
CA LEU A 4 9.31 -5.78 6.34
C LEU A 4 9.17 -4.26 6.38
N LEU A 5 10.00 -3.58 7.18
CA LEU A 5 10.00 -2.13 7.34
C LEU A 5 11.12 -1.50 6.51
N VAL A 6 10.74 -0.69 5.54
CA VAL A 6 11.64 -0.01 4.61
C VAL A 6 11.70 1.47 4.94
N SER A 7 12.82 1.92 5.51
CA SER A 7 13.11 3.36 5.60
C SER A 7 14.59 3.62 5.74
N GLY A 8 15.07 4.63 5.02
CA GLY A 8 16.43 5.15 5.17
C GLY A 8 16.61 6.00 6.43
N ASP A 9 15.52 6.56 6.98
CA ASP A 9 15.55 7.39 8.19
C ASP A 9 15.36 6.51 9.45
N ALA A 10 16.40 6.43 10.28
CA ALA A 10 16.36 5.69 11.54
C ALA A 10 15.28 6.20 12.52
N ARG A 11 14.89 7.48 12.43
CA ARG A 11 13.82 8.03 13.27
C ARG A 11 12.45 7.49 12.86
N VAL A 12 12.22 7.33 11.55
CA VAL A 12 10.99 6.72 11.03
C VAL A 12 10.94 5.26 11.45
N ARG A 13 12.05 4.52 11.32
CA ARG A 13 12.09 3.12 11.78
C ARG A 13 11.81 3.00 13.28
N ALA A 14 12.45 3.83 14.10
CA ALA A 14 12.18 3.85 15.54
C ALA A 14 10.71 4.21 15.86
N GLN A 15 10.12 5.18 15.16
CA GLN A 15 8.71 5.55 15.34
C GLN A 15 7.76 4.40 15.00
N VAL A 16 7.99 3.73 13.87
CA VAL A 16 7.16 2.60 13.42
C VAL A 16 7.34 1.39 14.31
N THR A 17 8.58 1.02 14.64
CA THR A 17 8.85 -0.09 15.56
C THR A 17 8.22 0.18 16.92
N THR A 18 8.29 1.41 17.43
CA THR A 18 7.60 1.83 18.66
C THR A 18 6.09 1.74 18.54
N ALA A 19 5.52 2.15 17.39
CA ALA A 19 4.08 2.05 17.13
C ALA A 19 3.57 0.61 17.17
N LEU A 20 4.43 -0.35 16.88
CA LEU A 20 4.13 -1.78 16.85
C LEU A 20 4.49 -2.50 18.18
N ILE A 21 5.03 -1.78 19.18
CA ILE A 21 5.35 -2.35 20.50
C ILE A 21 4.07 -2.86 21.19
N GLY A 22 4.20 -4.00 21.88
CA GLY A 22 3.11 -4.62 22.65
C GLY A 22 2.38 -5.75 21.91
N ARG A 23 2.86 -6.09 20.72
CA ARG A 23 2.39 -7.24 19.93
C ARG A 23 3.50 -8.28 19.86
N ASP A 24 3.43 -9.27 20.75
CA ASP A 24 4.43 -10.33 20.89
C ASP A 24 4.52 -11.26 19.65
N ASP A 25 3.52 -11.18 18.78
CA ASP A 25 3.41 -11.93 17.54
C ASP A 25 4.14 -11.28 16.35
N LEU A 26 4.76 -10.11 16.51
CA LEU A 26 5.40 -9.37 15.41
C LEU A 26 6.91 -9.61 15.34
N LEU A 27 7.38 -9.89 14.13
CA LEU A 27 8.79 -9.92 13.78
C LEU A 27 9.05 -8.83 12.74
N VAL A 28 9.67 -7.73 13.15
CA VAL A 28 10.00 -6.60 12.26
C VAL A 28 11.43 -6.75 11.74
N THR A 29 11.57 -6.86 10.42
CA THR A 29 12.86 -6.79 9.74
C THR A 29 13.01 -5.40 9.12
N GLU A 30 14.07 -4.68 9.49
CA GLU A 30 14.36 -3.34 8.99
C GLU A 30 15.32 -3.36 7.79
N VAL A 31 14.98 -2.65 6.72
CA VAL A 31 15.88 -2.40 5.58
C VAL A 31 15.91 -0.92 5.22
N ALA A 32 17.09 -0.47 4.76
CA ALA A 32 17.33 0.95 4.52
C ALA A 32 16.97 1.42 3.09
N THR A 33 16.71 0.51 2.16
CA THR A 33 16.43 0.87 0.75
C THR A 33 15.33 0.01 0.11
N PRO A 34 14.56 0.56 -0.84
CA PRO A 34 13.56 -0.19 -1.60
C PRO A 34 14.13 -1.41 -2.36
N GLN A 35 15.33 -1.29 -2.93
CA GLN A 35 15.97 -2.37 -3.68
C GLN A 35 16.28 -3.57 -2.80
N ARG A 36 16.77 -3.32 -1.57
CA ARG A 36 17.01 -4.38 -0.59
C ARG A 36 15.71 -5.00 -0.11
N ALA A 37 14.65 -4.19 0.02
CA ALA A 37 13.32 -4.72 0.34
C ALA A 37 12.82 -5.67 -0.74
N LEU A 38 12.91 -5.30 -2.02
CA LEU A 38 12.51 -6.16 -3.13
C LEU A 38 13.29 -7.49 -3.17
N GLN A 39 14.60 -7.45 -2.90
CA GLN A 39 15.42 -8.66 -2.77
C GLN A 39 14.93 -9.55 -1.62
N GLN A 40 14.67 -8.97 -0.44
CA GLN A 40 14.14 -9.74 0.70
C GLN A 40 12.75 -10.32 0.46
N VAL A 41 11.88 -9.59 -0.25
CA VAL A 41 10.56 -10.11 -0.64
C VAL A 41 10.71 -11.34 -1.54
N ASP A 42 11.65 -11.34 -2.47
CA ASP A 42 11.91 -12.47 -3.38
C ASP A 42 12.58 -13.66 -2.67
N ASP A 43 13.58 -13.40 -1.82
CA ASP A 43 14.48 -14.44 -1.31
C ASP A 43 14.03 -15.01 0.06
N GLU A 44 13.35 -14.22 0.89
CA GLU A 44 13.10 -14.53 2.31
C GLU A 44 11.61 -14.59 2.69
N GLY A 45 10.73 -14.66 1.68
CA GLY A 45 9.28 -14.80 1.85
C GLY A 45 8.86 -16.11 2.57
N PRO A 46 7.61 -16.22 3.03
CA PRO A 46 6.55 -15.21 2.92
C PRO A 46 6.72 -14.07 3.92
N TRP A 47 6.25 -12.89 3.53
CA TRP A 47 6.08 -11.71 4.38
C TRP A 47 4.59 -11.47 4.54
N ASP A 48 4.15 -11.04 5.72
CA ASP A 48 2.72 -10.76 5.93
C ASP A 48 2.37 -9.35 5.46
N ILE A 49 3.32 -8.41 5.54
CA ILE A 49 3.12 -7.02 5.13
C ILE A 49 4.45 -6.30 4.92
N VAL A 50 4.46 -5.32 4.03
CA VAL A 50 5.56 -4.39 3.81
C VAL A 50 5.13 -2.99 4.22
N ILE A 51 5.92 -2.30 5.04
CA ILE A 51 5.71 -0.90 5.41
C ILE A 51 6.85 -0.09 4.79
N GLY A 52 6.53 0.77 3.82
CA GLY A 52 7.50 1.57 3.08
C GLY A 52 7.40 3.06 3.38
N ASP A 53 8.50 3.68 3.83
CA ASP A 53 8.60 5.13 3.90
C ASP A 53 8.82 5.72 2.51
N ASN A 54 7.88 6.56 2.09
CA ASN A 54 7.85 7.07 0.72
C ASN A 54 9.11 7.83 0.34
N ASP A 55 9.71 8.57 1.27
CA ASP A 55 10.83 9.47 1.00
C ASP A 55 12.18 8.75 1.00
N THR A 56 12.18 7.41 1.05
CA THR A 56 13.39 6.61 1.15
C THR A 56 14.14 6.52 -0.17
N ALA A 57 15.36 7.06 -0.20
CA ALA A 57 16.26 6.92 -1.34
C ALA A 57 16.66 5.45 -1.61
N PRO A 58 17.03 5.10 -2.86
CA PRO A 58 17.10 5.98 -4.04
C PRO A 58 15.77 6.11 -4.81
N THR A 59 14.81 5.20 -4.66
CA THR A 59 13.60 5.15 -5.51
C THR A 59 12.28 5.45 -4.80
N GLY A 60 12.25 5.45 -3.46
CA GLY A 60 11.05 5.72 -2.67
C GLY A 60 10.11 4.55 -2.51
N GLY A 61 9.10 4.76 -1.66
CA GLY A 61 8.03 3.79 -1.38
C GLY A 61 7.05 3.62 -2.56
N PHE A 62 6.82 4.67 -3.35
CA PHE A 62 5.98 4.57 -4.54
C PHE A 62 6.49 3.57 -5.58
N PHE A 63 7.81 3.53 -5.80
CA PHE A 63 8.43 2.52 -6.66
C PHE A 63 8.30 1.11 -6.07
N LEU A 64 8.57 0.98 -4.76
CA LEU A 64 8.46 -0.29 -4.04
C LEU A 64 7.07 -0.89 -4.17
N ALA A 65 6.02 -0.10 -3.93
CA ALA A 65 4.63 -0.54 -4.04
C ALA A 65 4.30 -1.01 -5.47
N ARG A 66 4.72 -0.25 -6.48
CA ARG A 66 4.45 -0.58 -7.88
C ARG A 66 5.12 -1.89 -8.30
N GLU A 67 6.37 -2.12 -7.91
CA GLU A 67 7.11 -3.34 -8.23
C GLU A 67 6.52 -4.58 -7.54
N ILE A 68 6.20 -4.47 -6.23
CA ILE A 68 5.55 -5.56 -5.50
C ILE A 68 4.19 -5.88 -6.13
N LYS A 69 3.41 -4.86 -6.48
CA LYS A 69 2.11 -5.07 -7.12
C LYS A 69 2.22 -5.73 -8.49
N ALA A 70 3.18 -5.31 -9.32
CA ALA A 70 3.42 -5.90 -10.63
C ALA A 70 3.78 -7.39 -10.53
N ARG A 71 4.63 -7.76 -9.55
CA ARG A 71 4.95 -9.16 -9.24
C ARG A 71 3.72 -9.96 -8.83
N GLY A 72 2.85 -9.37 -8.00
CA GLY A 72 1.58 -9.98 -7.61
C GLY A 72 0.64 -10.22 -8.79
N GLN A 73 0.55 -9.26 -9.72
CA GLN A 73 -0.24 -9.40 -10.96
C GLN A 73 0.31 -10.49 -11.89
N MET A 74 1.60 -10.83 -11.80
CA MET A 74 2.22 -11.97 -12.49
C MET A 74 1.96 -13.32 -11.81
N GLY A 75 1.21 -13.34 -10.70
CA GLY A 75 0.84 -14.55 -9.96
C GLY A 75 1.82 -14.94 -8.86
N LEU A 76 2.75 -14.06 -8.48
CA LEU A 76 3.61 -14.28 -7.31
C LEU A 76 2.84 -13.94 -6.02
N ASP A 77 3.08 -14.73 -4.97
CA ASP A 77 2.49 -14.47 -3.65
C ASP A 77 3.20 -13.28 -2.98
N MET A 78 2.61 -12.09 -3.13
CA MET A 78 3.21 -10.82 -2.71
C MET A 78 2.45 -10.22 -1.53
N PRO A 79 3.16 -9.72 -0.51
CA PRO A 79 2.54 -9.07 0.65
C PRO A 79 1.84 -7.77 0.28
N PRO A 80 0.80 -7.37 1.02
CA PRO A 80 0.26 -6.01 0.95
C PRO A 80 1.31 -4.97 1.35
N VAL A 81 1.21 -3.77 0.76
CA VAL A 81 2.14 -2.65 0.97
C VAL A 81 1.42 -1.46 1.60
N VAL A 82 1.94 -0.99 2.73
CA VAL A 82 1.53 0.24 3.42
C VAL A 82 2.58 1.32 3.20
N LEU A 83 2.20 2.48 2.69
CA LEU A 83 3.11 3.61 2.51
C LEU A 83 3.00 4.66 3.62
N LEU A 84 4.15 5.14 4.11
CA LEU A 84 4.23 6.29 5.01
C LEU A 84 4.49 7.56 4.20
N LEU A 85 3.51 8.47 4.18
CA LEU A 85 3.58 9.70 3.37
C LEU A 85 3.99 10.89 4.22
N ALA A 86 4.84 11.78 3.71
CA ALA A 86 5.17 13.01 4.44
C ALA A 86 4.02 14.03 4.45
N ARG A 87 3.13 13.98 3.47
CA ARG A 87 2.09 15.00 3.27
C ARG A 87 0.87 14.44 2.53
N ASP A 88 -0.27 15.11 2.69
CA ASP A 88 -1.53 14.69 2.08
C ASP A 88 -1.53 14.77 0.54
N GLN A 89 -0.70 15.63 -0.04
CA GLN A 89 -0.63 15.84 -1.49
C GLN A 89 -0.08 14.62 -2.23
N ASP A 90 0.53 13.66 -1.54
CA ASP A 90 1.07 12.46 -2.18
C ASP A 90 0.07 11.27 -2.12
N LYS A 91 -1.15 11.47 -1.60
CA LYS A 91 -2.22 10.45 -1.56
C LYS A 91 -2.54 9.89 -2.94
N TRP A 92 -2.63 10.76 -3.95
CA TRP A 92 -2.91 10.32 -5.32
C TRP A 92 -1.76 9.49 -5.91
N LEU A 93 -0.51 9.79 -5.54
CA LEU A 93 0.65 9.01 -5.95
C LEU A 93 0.63 7.63 -5.27
N SER A 94 0.24 7.56 -4.01
CA SER A 94 0.06 6.27 -3.31
C SER A 94 -0.92 5.36 -4.04
N ASN A 95 -2.06 5.92 -4.46
CA ASN A 95 -3.08 5.17 -5.22
C ASN A 95 -2.59 4.82 -6.62
N TRP A 96 -1.93 5.75 -7.32
CA TRP A 96 -1.34 5.48 -8.65
C TRP A 96 -0.27 4.36 -8.59
N SER A 97 0.53 4.33 -7.53
CA SER A 97 1.49 3.28 -7.23
C SER A 97 0.87 1.98 -6.75
N GLN A 98 -0.44 1.96 -6.46
CA GLN A 98 -1.18 0.79 -6.00
C GLN A 98 -0.71 0.22 -4.69
N ALA A 99 -0.32 1.10 -3.76
CA ALA A 99 -0.20 0.69 -2.37
C ALA A 99 -1.58 0.26 -1.83
N ASP A 100 -1.61 -0.80 -1.04
CA ASP A 100 -2.84 -1.33 -0.44
C ASP A 100 -3.38 -0.38 0.64
N ALA A 101 -2.49 0.34 1.33
CA ALA A 101 -2.85 1.46 2.17
C ALA A 101 -1.74 2.52 2.25
N TYR A 102 -2.08 3.68 2.81
CA TYR A 102 -1.15 4.71 3.22
C TYR A 102 -1.51 5.26 4.60
N VAL A 103 -0.48 5.77 5.30
CA VAL A 103 -0.59 6.52 6.55
C VAL A 103 0.22 7.81 6.40
N VAL A 104 -0.38 8.96 6.66
CA VAL A 104 0.31 10.25 6.54
C VAL A 104 1.03 10.61 7.86
N LYS A 105 2.35 10.77 7.81
CA LYS A 105 3.22 11.16 8.93
C LYS A 105 2.75 12.47 9.58
N PRO A 106 2.88 12.65 10.91
CA PRO A 106 3.45 11.69 11.87
C PRO A 106 2.56 10.46 12.07
N VAL A 107 3.19 9.30 12.21
CA VAL A 107 2.49 8.02 12.39
C VAL A 107 1.89 7.95 13.79
N ASP A 108 0.59 7.75 13.88
CA ASP A 108 -0.08 7.36 15.12
C ASP A 108 0.07 5.84 15.33
N PRO A 109 0.52 5.39 16.51
CA PRO A 109 0.69 3.97 16.82
C PRO A 109 -0.55 3.10 16.63
N PHE A 110 -1.71 3.59 17.07
CA PHE A 110 -2.95 2.82 17.04
C PHE A 110 -3.49 2.75 15.62
N ASP A 111 -3.42 3.86 14.87
CA ASP A 111 -3.85 3.88 13.48
C ASP A 111 -3.01 2.91 12.63
N LEU A 112 -1.68 2.91 12.79
CA LEU A 112 -0.82 2.00 12.03
C LEU A 112 -1.07 0.53 12.41
N ALA A 113 -1.20 0.23 13.70
CA ALA A 113 -1.46 -1.14 14.15
C ALA A 113 -2.80 -1.68 13.63
N GLU A 114 -3.85 -0.85 13.59
CA GLU A 114 -5.16 -1.25 13.04
C GLU A 114 -5.10 -1.45 11.52
N VAL A 115 -4.39 -0.58 10.79
CA VAL A 115 -4.17 -0.75 9.33
C VAL A 115 -3.45 -2.07 9.03
N VAL A 116 -2.34 -2.32 9.72
CA VAL A 116 -1.54 -3.54 9.54
C VAL A 116 -2.40 -4.78 9.84
N THR A 117 -3.09 -4.79 10.97
CA THR A 117 -3.95 -5.92 11.37
C THR A 117 -5.09 -6.13 10.37
N SER A 118 -5.76 -5.05 9.94
CA SER A 118 -6.89 -5.15 9.01
C SER A 118 -6.48 -5.68 7.64
N LEU A 119 -5.30 -5.29 7.13
CA LEU A 119 -4.81 -5.78 5.85
C LEU A 119 -4.42 -7.27 5.92
N VAL A 120 -3.72 -7.69 6.97
CA VAL A 120 -3.31 -9.09 7.14
C VAL A 120 -4.51 -10.01 7.37
N GLU A 121 -5.56 -9.52 8.04
CA GLU A 121 -6.82 -10.26 8.23
C GLU A 121 -7.77 -10.18 7.02
N GLY A 122 -7.44 -9.40 5.99
CA GLY A 122 -8.30 -9.22 4.81
C GLY A 122 -9.58 -8.41 5.06
N ARG A 123 -9.63 -7.60 6.14
CA ARG A 123 -10.77 -6.75 6.49
C ARG A 123 -10.88 -5.46 5.67
N GLY A 124 -9.85 -5.12 4.90
CA GLY A 124 -9.78 -3.86 4.12
C GLY A 124 -9.18 -2.69 4.90
N VAL A 125 -9.13 -1.51 4.29
CA VAL A 125 -8.50 -0.31 4.89
C VAL A 125 -9.47 0.37 5.86
N PRO A 126 -9.09 0.61 7.13
CA PRO A 126 -9.96 1.27 8.11
C PRO A 126 -10.15 2.76 7.80
N ALA A 127 -11.35 3.28 8.10
CA ALA A 127 -11.69 4.70 7.90
C ALA A 127 -11.14 5.57 9.04
N LEU A 128 -9.85 5.88 9.02
CA LEU A 128 -9.15 6.70 10.02
C LEU A 128 -8.65 8.04 9.42
N PRO A 129 -8.51 9.12 10.21
CA PRO A 129 -8.30 10.48 9.67
C PRO A 129 -7.09 10.68 8.77
N ARG A 130 -5.99 9.94 9.00
CA ARG A 130 -4.73 10.05 8.24
C ARG A 130 -4.37 8.76 7.50
N VAL A 131 -5.36 7.89 7.34
CA VAL A 131 -5.25 6.62 6.67
C VAL A 131 -6.10 6.66 5.40
N GLY A 132 -5.64 5.99 4.37
CA GLY A 132 -6.46 5.70 3.23
C GLY A 132 -5.80 4.66 2.35
N GLY A 133 -6.42 4.42 1.22
CA GLY A 133 -6.04 3.36 0.30
C GLY A 133 -7.27 3.03 -0.50
N ASP A 134 -7.13 3.06 -1.81
CA ASP A 134 -8.17 2.63 -2.72
C ASP A 134 -7.51 1.69 -3.71
N PRO A 135 -7.37 0.40 -3.37
CA PRO A 135 -6.87 -0.61 -4.30
C PRO A 135 -7.93 -0.91 -5.37
N THR A 136 -8.66 0.09 -5.86
CA THR A 136 -9.39 -0.05 -7.11
C THR A 136 -8.33 -0.26 -8.20
N PRO A 137 -8.31 -1.42 -8.88
CA PRO A 137 -7.41 -1.63 -10.00
C PRO A 137 -7.65 -0.49 -10.98
N SER A 138 -6.59 0.21 -11.41
CA SER A 138 -6.81 1.19 -12.47
C SER A 138 -7.29 0.43 -13.70
N LEU A 139 -7.99 1.12 -14.59
CA LEU A 139 -8.50 0.50 -15.81
C LEU A 139 -7.36 -0.16 -16.63
N LEU A 140 -6.11 0.31 -16.48
CA LEU A 140 -4.93 -0.28 -17.12
C LEU A 140 -4.45 -1.58 -16.47
N ASP A 141 -4.94 -1.95 -15.29
CA ASP A 141 -4.49 -3.12 -14.54
C ASP A 141 -5.47 -4.29 -14.64
N LEU A 142 -6.69 -4.05 -15.13
CA LEU A 142 -7.61 -5.11 -15.52
C LEU A 142 -7.04 -5.87 -16.74
N PRO A 143 -7.29 -7.18 -16.90
CA PRO A 143 -6.98 -7.87 -18.16
C PRO A 143 -7.75 -7.21 -19.32
N SER A 144 -7.21 -7.22 -20.54
CA SER A 144 -7.77 -6.46 -21.69
C SER A 144 -9.28 -6.63 -21.86
N GLY A 145 -9.82 -7.84 -21.71
CA GLY A 145 -11.26 -8.09 -21.80
C GLY A 145 -12.10 -7.50 -20.65
N ALA A 146 -11.52 -7.38 -19.46
CA ALA A 146 -12.14 -6.69 -18.32
C ALA A 146 -12.07 -5.16 -18.48
N ARG A 147 -11.06 -4.62 -19.21
CA ARG A 147 -10.98 -3.19 -19.55
C ARG A 147 -12.10 -2.77 -20.48
N GLU A 148 -12.32 -3.54 -21.55
CA GLU A 148 -13.36 -3.25 -22.54
C GLU A 148 -14.76 -3.27 -21.91
N THR A 149 -15.04 -4.27 -21.07
CA THR A 149 -16.32 -4.38 -20.36
C THR A 149 -16.54 -3.26 -19.34
N ALA A 150 -15.51 -2.87 -18.59
CA ALA A 150 -15.59 -1.70 -17.70
C ALA A 150 -15.83 -0.39 -18.48
N ALA A 151 -15.13 -0.19 -19.61
CA ALA A 151 -15.31 0.98 -20.47
C ALA A 151 -16.70 1.03 -21.16
N LEU A 152 -17.25 -0.12 -21.55
CA LEU A 152 -18.59 -0.26 -22.11
C LEU A 152 -19.70 0.02 -21.07
N GLY A 153 -19.48 -0.38 -19.81
CA GLY A 153 -20.40 -0.09 -18.71
C GLY A 153 -20.52 1.40 -18.39
N ASP A 154 -19.39 2.12 -18.43
CA ASP A 154 -19.35 3.57 -18.18
C ASP A 154 -20.02 4.37 -19.32
N ALA A 155 -19.84 3.94 -20.57
CA ALA A 155 -20.50 4.53 -21.74
C ALA A 155 -22.03 4.32 -21.75
N ALA A 156 -22.53 3.25 -21.13
CA ALA A 156 -23.96 2.96 -21.02
C ALA A 156 -24.67 3.74 -19.89
N GLY A 157 -23.93 4.26 -18.90
CA GLY A 157 -24.47 5.02 -17.77
C GLY A 157 -24.70 6.52 -18.06
N GLY A 158 -24.23 7.03 -19.20
CA GLY A 158 -24.22 8.47 -19.52
C GLY A 158 -25.51 9.07 -20.10
N SER A 159 -26.62 8.34 -20.15
CA SER A 159 -27.86 8.82 -20.80
C SER A 159 -29.11 8.61 -19.95
N VAL A 160 -29.34 9.49 -18.97
CA VAL A 160 -30.70 9.92 -18.55
C VAL A 160 -30.61 11.19 -17.70
N ALA A 161 -30.64 12.35 -18.35
CA ALA A 161 -31.13 13.59 -17.74
C ALA A 161 -31.51 14.57 -18.87
N GLY A 162 -32.63 14.28 -19.52
CA GLY A 162 -33.22 15.15 -20.54
C GLY A 162 -34.68 14.79 -20.79
N ALA A 163 -35.59 15.34 -19.97
CA ALA A 163 -36.97 15.71 -20.33
C ALA A 163 -37.64 16.33 -19.09
N GLY A 164 -38.20 17.53 -19.25
CA GLY A 164 -38.85 18.33 -18.20
C GLY A 164 -40.21 17.80 -17.74
N PRO A 165 -41.14 18.67 -17.31
CA PRO A 165 -41.41 20.00 -17.88
C PRO A 165 -40.96 21.21 -17.05
#